data_AF-A0A1L0CDD9-F1
#
_entry.id   AF-A0A1L0CDD9-F1
#
_cell.length_a   1.000
_cell.length_b   1.000
_cell.length_c   1.000
_cell.angle_alpha   90.00
_cell.angle_beta   90.00
_cell.angle_gamma   90.00
#
_symmetry.space_group_name_H-M   'P 1'
#
loop_
_entity.id
_entity.type
_entity.pdbx_description
1 polymer ?
#
loop_
_entity_poly.entity_id
_entity_poly.type
_entity_poly.pdbx_seq_one_letter_code
_entity_poly.pdbx_strand_id
1 'polypeptide(L)'
;MKKGKFGLLLLLASSMFGCTPEPYSVKVGYNNGSTTGRHIVSRMVVGGVDFSMGSVSTYPGAASTGGRMWPPAHIEGDWAKGNPTPSSGLISYHRISMDIPKDAEAKMKLMDNYYQNFERTRGHMEVIVDGPRVRVFYTKACYSKFDDCTPKKNIDPNNWVIKSPSGTTDVVKLFDGIGESSKTPFPNTRFAERERLKKQRLKKVE
;
A
#
# COMPACT_ATOMS: atom_id res chain seq x y z
N MET A 1 -10.87 -37.10 -59.67
CA MET A 1 -11.01 -36.92 -58.20
C MET A 1 -10.28 -35.64 -57.79
N LYS A 2 -11.01 -34.60 -57.39
CA LYS A 2 -10.47 -33.28 -57.04
C LYS A 2 -9.84 -33.32 -55.65
N LYS A 3 -8.51 -33.35 -55.59
CA LYS A 3 -7.72 -33.07 -54.37
C LYS A 3 -7.66 -31.55 -54.22
N GLY A 4 -8.30 -30.99 -53.21
CA GLY A 4 -8.12 -29.57 -52.92
C GLY A 4 -9.03 -29.05 -51.82
N LYS A 5 -8.42 -28.27 -50.93
CA LYS A 5 -9.06 -27.28 -50.02
C LYS A 5 -9.54 -27.74 -48.64
N PHE A 6 -8.91 -28.71 -48.00
CA PHE A 6 -9.17 -28.94 -46.55
C PHE A 6 -7.98 -28.68 -45.61
N GLY A 7 -6.76 -28.55 -46.12
CA GLY A 7 -5.58 -28.30 -45.28
C GLY A 7 -5.30 -26.82 -44.95
N LEU A 8 -5.78 -25.87 -45.76
CA LEU A 8 -5.44 -24.45 -45.61
C LEU A 8 -6.32 -23.71 -44.58
N LEU A 9 -7.49 -24.26 -44.24
CA LEU A 9 -8.40 -23.64 -43.26
C LEU A 9 -8.01 -23.90 -41.80
N LEU A 10 -7.22 -24.95 -41.53
CA LEU A 10 -6.81 -25.30 -40.16
C LEU A 10 -5.60 -24.50 -39.66
N LEU A 11 -4.76 -23.99 -40.56
CA LEU A 11 -3.57 -23.19 -40.23
C LEU A 11 -3.87 -21.71 -39.96
N LEU A 12 -5.05 -21.22 -40.35
CA LEU A 12 -5.51 -19.84 -40.12
C LEU A 12 -6.26 -19.65 -38.79
N ALA A 13 -6.65 -20.73 -38.11
CA ALA A 13 -7.39 -20.65 -36.85
C ALA A 13 -6.47 -20.48 -35.61
N SER A 14 -5.18 -20.79 -35.74
CA SER A 14 -4.23 -20.79 -34.62
C SER A 14 -3.60 -19.43 -34.31
N SER A 15 -3.79 -18.42 -35.17
CA SER A 15 -3.25 -17.07 -34.98
C SER A 15 -4.16 -16.14 -34.14
N MET A 16 -5.30 -16.64 -33.68
CA MET A 16 -6.27 -15.85 -32.89
C MET A 16 -6.15 -16.02 -31.37
N PHE A 17 -5.24 -16.86 -30.87
CA PHE A 17 -4.82 -16.79 -29.47
C PHE A 17 -3.83 -15.63 -29.30
N GLY A 18 -4.33 -14.41 -29.52
CA GLY A 18 -3.61 -13.20 -29.19
C GLY A 18 -3.20 -13.26 -27.73
N CYS A 19 -1.89 -13.06 -27.46
CA CYS A 19 -1.35 -12.97 -26.12
C CYS A 19 -2.27 -12.08 -25.27
N THR A 20 -2.87 -12.65 -24.23
CA THR A 20 -3.48 -11.83 -23.18
C THR A 20 -2.40 -10.88 -22.68
N PRO A 21 -2.65 -9.55 -22.60
CA PRO A 21 -1.67 -8.61 -22.08
C PRO A 21 -1.16 -9.11 -20.75
N GLU A 22 0.16 -9.06 -20.54
CA GLU A 22 0.69 -9.39 -19.23
C GLU A 22 -0.02 -8.53 -18.18
N PRO A 23 -0.49 -9.14 -17.07
CA PRO A 23 -1.14 -8.38 -16.03
C PRO A 23 -0.17 -7.29 -15.53
N TYR A 24 -0.71 -6.13 -15.16
CA TYR A 24 0.12 -5.02 -14.73
C TYR A 24 0.76 -5.31 -13.36
N SER A 25 2.08 -5.21 -13.28
CA SER A 25 2.83 -5.25 -12.02
C SER A 25 3.97 -4.24 -12.03
N VAL A 26 4.37 -3.79 -10.85
CA VAL A 26 5.42 -2.77 -10.71
C VAL A 26 6.38 -3.12 -9.59
N LYS A 27 7.65 -2.72 -9.73
CA LYS A 27 8.63 -2.80 -8.65
C LYS A 27 8.45 -1.59 -7.76
N VAL A 28 8.31 -1.82 -6.46
CA VAL A 28 8.05 -0.76 -5.49
C VAL A 28 9.00 -0.86 -4.29
N GLY A 29 9.29 0.28 -3.67
CA GLY A 29 9.72 0.35 -2.28
C GLY A 29 8.50 0.29 -1.36
N TYR A 30 8.68 -0.18 -0.13
CA TYR A 30 7.60 -0.19 0.87
C TYR A 30 7.89 0.81 1.97
N ASN A 31 6.87 1.55 2.37
CA ASN A 31 6.92 2.48 3.47
C ASN A 31 5.72 2.29 4.39
N ASN A 32 5.94 2.43 5.70
CA ASN A 32 4.88 2.53 6.68
C ASN A 32 5.15 3.69 7.65
N GLY A 33 4.17 4.57 7.81
CA GLY A 33 4.34 5.81 8.54
C GLY A 33 3.08 6.28 9.27
N SER A 34 3.21 7.46 9.87
CA SER A 34 2.14 8.17 10.56
C SER A 34 2.37 9.67 10.44
N THR A 35 1.29 10.43 10.35
CA THR A 35 1.30 11.90 10.40
C THR A 35 0.84 12.44 11.76
N THR A 36 0.33 11.57 12.63
CA THR A 36 -0.25 11.91 13.94
C THR A 36 0.58 11.39 15.11
N GLY A 37 1.86 11.10 14.85
CA GLY A 37 2.82 10.63 15.85
C GLY A 37 2.84 9.12 16.00
N ARG A 38 3.22 8.63 17.18
CA ARG A 38 3.60 7.23 17.38
C ARG A 38 2.44 6.25 17.23
N HIS A 39 2.67 5.23 16.40
CA HIS A 39 1.85 4.03 16.25
C HIS A 39 2.74 2.79 16.27
N ILE A 40 2.19 1.67 16.73
CA ILE A 40 2.80 0.35 16.60
C ILE A 40 1.98 -0.44 15.59
N VAL A 41 2.56 -0.75 14.45
CA VAL A 41 1.96 -1.59 13.40
C VAL A 41 2.44 -3.02 13.61
N SER A 42 1.53 -3.87 14.08
CA SER A 42 1.84 -5.27 14.40
C SER A 42 1.58 -6.17 13.21
N ARG A 43 0.49 -5.94 12.47
CA ARG A 43 0.18 -6.57 11.20
C ARG A 43 -0.37 -5.54 10.24
N MET A 44 0.11 -5.53 9.00
CA MET A 44 -0.48 -4.74 7.93
C MET A 44 -0.15 -5.38 6.59
N VAL A 45 -1.13 -5.88 5.87
CA VAL A 45 -0.98 -6.54 4.58
C VAL A 45 -1.82 -5.79 3.56
N VAL A 46 -1.19 -5.37 2.47
CA VAL A 46 -1.84 -4.66 1.37
C VAL A 46 -1.55 -5.43 0.09
N GLY A 47 -2.58 -5.97 -0.57
CA GLY A 47 -2.43 -6.74 -1.81
C GLY A 47 -1.48 -7.94 -1.68
N GLY A 48 -1.46 -8.60 -0.51
CA GLY A 48 -0.59 -9.75 -0.22
C GLY A 48 0.85 -9.40 0.20
N VAL A 49 1.19 -8.11 0.31
CA VAL A 49 2.51 -7.62 0.75
C VAL A 49 2.45 -7.12 2.18
N ASP A 50 3.46 -7.46 2.98
CA ASP A 50 3.56 -7.08 4.39
C ASP A 50 4.23 -5.71 4.62
N PHE A 51 3.55 -4.84 5.36
CA PHE A 51 3.94 -3.50 5.80
C PHE A 51 4.04 -3.41 7.33
N SER A 52 4.20 -4.52 8.04
CA SER A 52 4.30 -4.61 9.51
C SER A 52 5.66 -4.16 10.02
N MET A 53 5.89 -2.85 10.03
CA MET A 53 7.21 -2.26 10.33
C MET A 53 7.43 -1.90 11.80
N GLY A 54 6.55 -2.35 12.71
CA GLY A 54 6.69 -2.07 14.14
C GLY A 54 6.36 -0.62 14.50
N SER A 55 7.27 0.07 15.19
CA SER A 55 7.01 1.44 15.66
C SER A 55 7.22 2.46 14.54
N VAL A 56 6.19 3.22 14.21
CA VAL A 56 6.21 4.30 13.21
C VAL A 56 5.71 5.60 13.83
N SER A 57 6.30 6.75 13.46
CA SER A 57 5.89 8.04 14.03
C SER A 57 6.06 9.24 13.09
N THR A 58 6.53 9.00 11.87
CA THR A 58 6.80 10.01 10.85
C THR A 58 6.28 9.53 9.51
N TYR A 59 6.23 10.42 8.54
CA TYR A 59 5.82 10.13 7.17
C TYR A 59 6.99 10.43 6.20
N PRO A 60 7.29 9.55 5.23
CA PRO A 60 6.66 8.24 4.96
C PRO A 60 7.03 7.13 5.97
N GLY A 61 7.86 7.45 6.96
CA GLY A 61 8.13 6.58 8.11
C GLY A 61 9.19 5.52 7.84
N ALA A 62 8.98 4.33 8.40
CA ALA A 62 9.86 3.18 8.19
C ALA A 62 9.84 2.76 6.71
N ALA A 63 10.95 2.18 6.25
CA ALA A 63 11.11 1.78 4.86
C ALA A 63 11.70 0.38 4.77
N SER A 64 11.35 -0.34 3.71
CA SER A 64 12.06 -1.55 3.30
C SER A 64 12.43 -1.49 1.82
N THR A 65 13.36 -2.34 1.41
CA THR A 65 13.82 -2.40 0.02
C THR A 65 12.70 -2.67 -0.95
N GLY A 66 11.59 -3.28 -0.53
CA GLY A 66 10.41 -3.56 -1.33
C GLY A 66 10.61 -4.64 -2.41
N GLY A 67 9.57 -4.90 -3.20
CA GLY A 67 9.52 -5.99 -4.17
C GLY A 67 8.65 -5.69 -5.39
N ARG A 68 8.28 -6.72 -6.14
CA ARG A 68 7.27 -6.62 -7.20
C ARG A 68 5.90 -6.77 -6.56
N MET A 69 4.96 -5.92 -6.99
CA MET A 69 3.61 -5.88 -6.47
C MET A 69 2.59 -5.69 -7.60
N TRP A 70 1.44 -6.34 -7.45
CA TRP A 70 0.25 -6.16 -8.29
C TRP A 70 -0.63 -5.04 -7.70
N PRO A 71 -1.53 -4.42 -8.48
CA PRO A 71 -2.56 -3.53 -7.93
C PRO A 71 -3.24 -4.17 -6.71
N PRO A 72 -3.23 -3.50 -5.55
CA PRO A 72 -3.77 -4.12 -4.35
C PRO A 72 -5.30 -4.13 -4.42
N ALA A 73 -5.88 -5.29 -4.12
CA ALA A 73 -7.33 -5.48 -4.10
C ALA A 73 -7.92 -5.49 -2.68
N HIS A 74 -7.09 -5.72 -1.65
CA HIS A 74 -7.54 -5.85 -0.26
C HIS A 74 -6.47 -5.35 0.71
N ILE A 75 -6.91 -4.84 1.85
CA ILE A 75 -6.08 -4.46 2.99
C ILE A 75 -6.58 -5.15 4.26
N GLU A 76 -5.65 -5.73 5.02
CA GLU A 76 -5.92 -6.34 6.31
C GLU A 76 -4.82 -5.94 7.31
N GLY A 77 -5.16 -5.60 8.54
CA GLY A 77 -4.14 -5.29 9.54
C GLY A 77 -4.64 -5.01 10.94
N ASP A 78 -3.71 -4.99 11.88
CA ASP A 78 -3.88 -4.55 13.26
C ASP A 78 -2.71 -3.66 13.72
N TRP A 79 -3.07 -2.54 14.33
CA TRP A 79 -2.12 -1.55 14.82
C TRP A 79 -2.65 -0.88 16.08
N ALA A 80 -1.78 -0.16 16.78
CA ALA A 80 -2.15 0.55 17.99
C ALA A 80 -1.60 1.97 17.97
N LYS A 81 -2.38 2.92 18.48
CA LYS A 81 -1.89 4.25 18.78
C LYS A 81 -1.03 4.18 20.04
N GLY A 82 0.20 4.66 19.95
CA GLY A 82 1.10 4.77 21.09
C GLY A 82 0.92 6.11 21.81
N ASN A 83 1.29 6.15 23.09
CA ASN A 83 1.55 7.44 23.73
C ASN A 83 2.76 8.13 23.06
N PRO A 84 2.84 9.48 23.08
CA PRO A 84 3.96 10.23 22.53
C PRO A 84 5.31 9.78 23.11
N THR A 85 5.34 9.53 24.42
CA THR A 85 6.50 8.96 25.10
C THR A 85 6.53 7.44 24.92
N PRO A 86 7.61 6.82 24.40
CA PRO A 86 7.63 5.38 24.10
C PRO A 86 7.33 4.47 25.30
N SER A 87 7.72 4.87 26.50
CA SER A 87 7.57 4.10 27.75
C SER A 87 6.16 4.12 28.34
N SER A 88 5.27 5.02 27.92
CA SER A 88 3.95 5.19 28.54
C SER A 88 2.85 4.33 27.94
N GLY A 89 3.17 3.36 27.07
CA GLY A 89 2.22 2.34 26.61
C GLY A 89 1.40 2.71 25.37
N LEU A 90 0.29 2.00 25.18
CA LEU A 90 -0.62 2.08 24.04
C LEU A 90 -1.97 2.66 24.49
N ILE A 91 -2.59 3.48 23.64
CA ILE A 91 -3.82 4.25 23.93
C ILE A 91 -5.04 3.52 23.40
N SER A 92 -4.98 3.07 22.15
CA SER A 92 -6.09 2.45 21.43
C SER A 92 -5.56 1.44 20.44
N TYR A 93 -6.37 0.42 20.18
CA TYR A 93 -6.08 -0.68 19.27
C TYR A 93 -7.05 -0.61 18.11
N HIS A 94 -6.55 -0.92 16.93
CA HIS A 94 -7.27 -0.79 15.68
C HIS A 94 -7.08 -2.03 14.83
N ARG A 95 -8.08 -2.38 14.04
CA ARG A 95 -7.98 -3.41 13.01
C ARG A 95 -8.79 -3.03 11.77
N ILE A 96 -8.39 -3.55 10.62
CA ILE A 96 -9.08 -3.35 9.35
C ILE A 96 -9.05 -4.64 8.53
N SER A 97 -10.12 -4.88 7.78
CA SER A 97 -10.17 -5.84 6.68
C SER A 97 -11.18 -5.28 5.69
N MET A 98 -10.69 -4.75 4.58
CA MET A 98 -11.51 -4.02 3.61
C MET A 98 -10.97 -4.18 2.19
N ASP A 99 -11.87 -4.16 1.23
CA ASP A 99 -11.50 -4.14 -0.18
C ASP A 99 -10.99 -2.76 -0.59
N ILE A 100 -10.00 -2.76 -1.48
CA ILE A 100 -9.47 -1.55 -2.09
C ILE A 100 -10.26 -1.24 -3.36
N PRO A 101 -10.60 0.02 -3.64
CA PRO A 101 -11.28 0.42 -4.86
C PRO A 101 -10.65 -0.16 -6.13
N LYS A 102 -11.51 -0.60 -7.07
CA LYS A 102 -11.09 -1.21 -8.34
C LYS A 102 -10.26 -0.28 -9.23
N ASP A 103 -10.29 1.03 -8.97
CA ASP A 103 -9.53 2.03 -9.73
C ASP A 103 -8.05 2.12 -9.32
N ALA A 104 -7.59 1.32 -8.34
CA ALA A 104 -6.21 1.32 -7.88
C ALA A 104 -5.19 1.10 -9.01
N GLU A 105 -5.45 0.14 -9.92
CA GLU A 105 -4.58 -0.11 -11.07
C GLU A 105 -4.47 1.11 -11.99
N ALA A 106 -5.61 1.73 -12.32
CA ALA A 106 -5.65 2.89 -13.21
C ALA A 106 -4.88 4.07 -12.61
N LYS A 107 -5.02 4.30 -11.30
CA LYS A 107 -4.26 5.30 -10.55
C LYS A 107 -2.77 5.03 -10.54
N MET A 108 -2.35 3.77 -10.34
CA MET A 108 -0.94 3.40 -10.37
C MET A 108 -0.33 3.61 -11.75
N LYS A 109 -1.02 3.17 -12.81
CA LYS A 109 -0.62 3.39 -14.22
C LYS A 109 -0.54 4.88 -14.58
N LEU A 110 -1.49 5.69 -14.12
CA LEU A 110 -1.45 7.14 -14.26
C LEU A 110 -0.16 7.69 -13.65
N MET A 111 0.11 7.35 -12.37
CA MET A 111 1.27 7.84 -11.65
C MET A 111 2.60 7.39 -12.29
N ASP A 112 2.66 6.18 -12.84
CA ASP A 112 3.83 5.67 -13.58
C ASP A 112 4.15 6.47 -14.85
N ASN A 113 3.16 7.16 -15.43
CA ASN A 113 3.29 7.90 -16.67
C ASN A 113 3.05 9.41 -16.50
N TYR A 114 2.99 9.90 -15.27
CA TYR A 114 2.46 11.23 -14.95
C TYR A 114 3.37 12.37 -15.37
N TYR A 115 4.69 12.23 -15.15
CA TYR A 115 5.65 13.31 -15.36
C TYR A 115 6.19 13.36 -16.79
N GLN A 116 6.49 14.56 -17.28
CA GLN A 116 7.02 14.77 -18.63
C GLN A 116 8.43 14.20 -18.79
N ASN A 117 9.33 14.56 -17.88
CA ASN A 117 10.77 14.32 -18.00
C ASN A 117 11.33 13.44 -16.88
N PHE A 118 10.54 13.14 -15.84
CA PHE A 118 10.97 12.30 -14.73
C PHE A 118 10.61 10.84 -14.98
N GLU A 119 11.64 10.02 -15.19
CA GLU A 119 11.49 8.58 -15.35
C GLU A 119 12.14 7.83 -14.19
N ARG A 120 11.34 7.05 -13.47
CA ARG A 120 11.82 6.12 -12.45
C ARG A 120 11.16 4.77 -12.66
N THR A 121 11.98 3.74 -12.83
CA THR A 121 11.48 2.36 -13.03
C THR A 121 10.83 1.78 -11.77
N ARG A 122 11.09 2.38 -10.61
CA ARG A 122 10.57 1.96 -9.30
C ARG A 122 9.58 2.97 -8.75
N GLY A 123 8.43 2.50 -8.25
CA GLY A 123 7.51 3.30 -7.44
C GLY A 123 7.70 3.10 -5.94
N HIS A 124 6.86 3.72 -5.14
CA HIS A 124 6.80 3.55 -3.68
C HIS A 124 5.35 3.34 -3.27
N MET A 125 5.11 2.29 -2.49
CA MET A 125 3.86 2.05 -1.79
C MET A 125 3.99 2.53 -0.36
N GLU A 126 3.13 3.44 0.05
CA GLU A 126 3.20 4.07 1.37
C GLU A 126 1.89 3.81 2.12
N VAL A 127 2.00 3.12 3.25
CA VAL A 127 0.88 2.86 4.14
C VAL A 127 0.98 3.79 5.34
N ILE A 128 -0.04 4.60 5.59
CA ILE A 128 -0.07 5.54 6.71
C ILE A 128 -1.17 5.13 7.67
N VAL A 129 -0.82 5.01 8.95
CA VAL A 129 -1.77 4.81 10.04
C VAL A 129 -1.88 6.09 10.89
N ASP A 130 -3.10 6.58 11.10
CA ASP A 130 -3.37 7.78 11.91
C ASP A 130 -4.60 7.57 12.79
N GLY A 131 -4.36 7.19 14.05
CA GLY A 131 -5.43 6.68 14.91
C GLY A 131 -6.12 5.49 14.23
N PRO A 132 -7.45 5.51 14.04
CA PRO A 132 -8.16 4.43 13.35
C PRO A 132 -8.09 4.52 11.82
N ARG A 133 -7.56 5.60 11.24
CA ARG A 133 -7.54 5.81 9.80
C ARG A 133 -6.32 5.13 9.17
N VAL A 134 -6.52 4.47 8.04
CA VAL A 134 -5.44 3.92 7.20
C VAL A 134 -5.55 4.49 5.80
N ARG A 135 -4.42 4.95 5.26
CA ARG A 135 -4.30 5.44 3.89
C ARG A 135 -3.23 4.66 3.16
N VAL A 136 -3.49 4.32 1.90
CA VAL A 136 -2.50 3.70 1.01
C VAL A 136 -2.27 4.63 -0.17
N PHE A 137 -1.02 5.02 -0.35
CA PHE A 137 -0.57 5.87 -1.44
C PHE A 137 0.41 5.13 -2.35
N TYR A 138 0.42 5.54 -3.62
CA TYR A 138 1.44 5.17 -4.58
C TYR A 138 2.09 6.42 -5.17
N THR A 139 3.41 6.41 -5.32
CA THR A 139 4.18 7.55 -5.83
C THR A 139 5.42 7.13 -6.61
N LYS A 140 5.91 8.01 -7.49
CA LYS A 140 7.24 7.90 -8.09
C LYS A 140 8.34 8.59 -7.28
N ALA A 141 7.97 9.21 -6.16
CA ALA A 141 8.87 9.94 -5.28
C ALA A 141 9.72 10.96 -6.06
N CYS A 142 9.07 11.71 -6.95
CA CYS A 142 9.68 12.87 -7.62
C CYS A 142 9.66 14.03 -6.63
N TYR A 143 10.83 14.59 -6.31
CA TYR A 143 10.96 15.70 -5.38
C TYR A 143 11.25 16.97 -6.16
N SER A 144 10.29 17.89 -6.24
CA SER A 144 10.42 19.11 -7.07
C SER A 144 11.58 20.04 -6.70
N LYS A 145 12.21 19.80 -5.55
CA LYS A 145 13.43 20.48 -5.12
C LYS A 145 14.67 20.02 -5.92
N PHE A 146 14.65 18.79 -6.42
CA PHE A 146 15.81 18.12 -7.04
C PHE A 146 15.51 17.62 -8.46
N ASP A 147 14.24 17.38 -8.78
CA ASP A 147 13.78 16.75 -10.01
C ASP A 147 12.80 17.65 -10.78
N ASP A 148 12.69 17.44 -12.09
CA ASP A 148 11.61 18.02 -12.90
C ASP A 148 10.32 17.19 -12.75
N CYS A 149 9.51 17.59 -11.78
CA CYS A 149 8.21 16.97 -11.51
C CYS A 149 7.05 17.61 -12.31
N THR A 150 7.33 18.17 -13.50
CA THR A 150 6.28 18.76 -14.35
C THR A 150 5.35 17.67 -14.89
N PRO A 151 4.02 17.74 -14.63
CA PRO A 151 3.06 16.77 -15.15
C PRO A 151 2.89 16.88 -16.67
N LYS A 152 2.60 15.77 -17.35
CA LYS A 152 2.15 15.77 -18.75
C LYS A 152 0.83 16.52 -18.87
N LYS A 153 0.66 17.31 -19.94
CA LYS A 153 -0.54 18.10 -20.17
C LYS A 153 -1.78 17.19 -20.26
N ASN A 154 -2.85 17.54 -19.54
CA ASN A 154 -4.13 16.82 -19.52
C ASN A 154 -4.05 15.34 -19.11
N ILE A 155 -2.97 14.90 -18.44
CA ILE A 155 -2.77 13.48 -18.13
C ILE A 155 -3.68 12.97 -17.01
N ASP A 156 -4.10 13.84 -16.10
CA ASP A 156 -4.95 13.51 -14.94
C ASP A 156 -6.30 14.27 -14.99
N PRO A 157 -7.22 13.88 -15.90
CA PRO A 157 -8.53 14.53 -16.00
C PRO A 157 -9.42 14.31 -14.77
N ASN A 158 -9.12 13.28 -13.95
CA ASN A 158 -9.90 12.92 -12.78
C ASN A 158 -9.38 13.56 -11.48
N ASN A 159 -8.29 14.34 -11.55
CA ASN A 159 -7.61 14.92 -10.39
C ASN A 159 -7.27 13.87 -9.31
N TRP A 160 -6.79 12.70 -9.73
CA TRP A 160 -6.37 11.63 -8.83
C TRP A 160 -5.04 11.89 -8.15
N VAL A 161 -4.16 12.67 -8.78
CA VAL A 161 -2.85 13.02 -8.24
C VAL A 161 -2.99 14.18 -7.28
N ILE A 162 -2.53 13.98 -6.05
CA ILE A 162 -2.54 14.96 -4.97
C ILE A 162 -1.14 15.08 -4.38
N LYS A 163 -0.90 16.12 -3.57
CA LYS A 163 0.33 16.20 -2.78
C LYS A 163 0.34 15.14 -1.69
N SER A 164 1.52 14.58 -1.42
CA SER A 164 1.76 13.76 -0.24
C SER A 164 1.42 14.52 1.04
N PRO A 165 1.17 13.83 2.17
CA PRO A 165 0.95 14.49 3.45
C PRO A 165 2.04 15.46 3.90
N SER A 166 3.30 15.29 3.47
CA SER A 166 4.38 16.26 3.71
C SER A 166 4.41 17.42 2.72
N GLY A 167 3.64 17.35 1.64
CA GLY A 167 3.61 18.34 0.56
C GLY A 167 4.80 18.26 -0.41
N THR A 168 5.69 17.27 -0.25
CA THR A 168 7.01 17.24 -0.93
C THR A 168 7.03 16.46 -2.23
N THR A 169 6.05 15.59 -2.45
CA THR A 169 5.95 14.68 -3.61
C THR A 169 4.49 14.64 -4.07
N ASP A 170 4.25 14.15 -5.29
CA ASP A 170 2.89 13.82 -5.73
C ASP A 170 2.59 12.33 -5.50
N VAL A 171 1.35 12.03 -5.14
CA VAL A 171 0.87 10.69 -4.83
C VAL A 171 -0.50 10.47 -5.44
N VAL A 172 -0.84 9.22 -5.72
CA VAL A 172 -2.23 8.79 -5.92
C VAL A 172 -2.73 8.04 -4.69
N LYS A 173 -3.94 8.35 -4.25
CA LYS A 173 -4.58 7.66 -3.13
C LYS A 173 -5.31 6.43 -3.62
N LEU A 174 -4.79 5.26 -3.26
CA LEU A 174 -5.39 3.97 -3.60
C LEU A 174 -6.48 3.58 -2.61
N PHE A 175 -6.28 3.91 -1.33
CA PHE A 175 -7.22 3.57 -0.26
C PHE A 175 -7.23 4.64 0.83
N ASP A 176 -8.39 4.84 1.43
CA ASP A 176 -8.62 5.72 2.58
C ASP A 176 -9.79 5.16 3.39
N GLY A 177 -9.49 4.51 4.50
CA GLY A 177 -10.48 3.79 5.30
C GLY A 177 -10.31 4.05 6.79
N ILE A 178 -11.36 3.75 7.55
CA ILE A 178 -11.38 3.83 9.00
C ILE A 178 -11.59 2.41 9.53
N GLY A 179 -10.61 1.91 10.28
CA GLY A 179 -10.67 0.62 10.94
C GLY A 179 -11.52 0.65 12.21
N GLU A 180 -11.90 -0.55 12.66
CA GLU A 180 -12.53 -0.75 13.96
C GLU A 180 -11.56 -0.32 15.07
N SER A 181 -12.11 0.18 16.18
CA SER A 181 -11.32 0.69 17.29
C SER A 181 -11.77 0.10 18.62
N SER A 182 -10.80 -0.14 19.50
CA SER A 182 -11.03 -0.65 20.85
C SER A 182 -10.04 -0.05 21.85
N LYS A 183 -10.48 0.12 23.10
CA LYS A 183 -9.60 0.50 24.22
C LYS A 183 -8.72 -0.65 24.70
N THR A 184 -9.11 -1.89 24.41
CA THR A 184 -8.35 -3.10 24.72
C THR A 184 -7.94 -3.83 23.44
N PRO A 185 -6.85 -4.62 23.46
CA PRO A 185 -6.46 -5.40 22.29
C PRO A 185 -7.60 -6.28 21.77
N PHE A 186 -7.74 -6.37 20.45
CA PHE A 186 -8.63 -7.36 19.83
C PHE A 186 -8.12 -8.79 20.11
N PRO A 187 -9.01 -9.77 20.31
CA PRO A 187 -8.63 -11.17 20.44
C PRO A 187 -7.77 -11.64 19.27
N ASN A 188 -6.92 -12.64 19.51
CA ASN A 188 -6.05 -13.26 18.49
C ASN A 188 -5.08 -12.30 17.78
N THR A 189 -4.78 -11.15 18.39
CA THR A 189 -3.73 -10.23 17.92
C THR A 189 -2.46 -10.36 18.76
N ARG A 190 -1.32 -9.95 18.21
CA ARG A 190 -0.05 -9.89 18.94
C ARG A 190 -0.11 -8.95 20.16
N PHE A 191 -1.01 -7.96 20.13
CA PHE A 191 -1.25 -7.08 21.27
C PHE A 191 -1.93 -7.82 22.42
N ALA A 192 -2.97 -8.63 22.13
CA ALA A 192 -3.65 -9.43 23.15
C ALA A 192 -2.70 -10.48 23.75
N GLU A 193 -1.88 -11.12 22.91
CA GLU A 193 -0.87 -12.07 23.36
C GLU A 193 0.13 -11.42 24.32
N ARG A 194 0.67 -10.23 23.97
CA ARG A 194 1.61 -9.50 24.84
C ARG A 194 0.99 -9.14 26.19
N GLU A 195 -0.25 -8.65 26.21
CA GLU A 195 -0.95 -8.33 27.46
C GLU A 195 -1.16 -9.58 28.33
N ARG A 196 -1.52 -10.72 27.71
CA ARG A 196 -1.64 -12.01 28.42
C ARG A 196 -0.32 -12.43 29.06
N LEU A 197 0.77 -12.39 28.30
CA LEU A 197 2.11 -12.77 28.78
C LEU A 197 2.59 -11.84 29.90
N LYS A 198 2.32 -10.53 29.81
CA LYS A 198 2.65 -9.55 30.85
C LYS A 198 1.95 -9.88 32.16
N LYS A 199 0.64 -10.18 32.13
CA LYS A 199 -0.14 -10.58 33.31
C LYS A 199 0.39 -11.88 33.94
N GLN A 200 0.75 -12.86 33.13
CA GLN A 200 1.32 -14.12 33.62
C GLN A 200 2.69 -13.92 34.29
N ARG A 201 3.53 -13.01 33.78
CA ARG A 201 4.83 -12.69 34.40
C ARG A 201 4.66 -12.01 35.75
N LEU A 202 3.73 -11.08 35.88
CA LEU A 202 3.46 -10.39 37.15
C LEU A 202 3.01 -11.37 38.24
N LYS A 203 2.13 -12.32 37.89
CA LYS A 203 1.67 -13.38 38.81
C LYS A 203 2.73 -14.38 39.27
N LYS A 204 3.91 -14.41 38.64
CA LYS A 204 5.03 -15.29 39.03
C LYS A 204 6.03 -14.61 39.97
N VAL A 205 5.88 -13.30 40.16
CA VAL A 205 6.77 -12.47 41.01
C VAL A 205 6.12 -12.20 42.38
N GLU A 206 4.81 -12.45 42.50
CA GLU A 206 4.05 -12.52 43.77
C GLU A 206 4.10 -13.94 44.34
#